data_AF-A0A8T5JMG8-F1
#
_entry.id   AF-A0A8T5JMG8-F1
#
_cell.length_a   1.000
_cell.length_b   1.000
_cell.length_c   1.000
_cell.angle_alpha   90.00
_cell.angle_beta   90.00
_cell.angle_gamma   90.00
#
_symmetry.space_group_name_H-M   'P 1'
#
loop_
_entity.id
_entity.type
_entity.pdbx_description
1 polymer ?
#
loop_
_entity_poly.entity_id
_entity_poly.type
_entity_poly.pdbx_seq_one_letter_code
_entity_poly.pdbx_strand_id
1 'polypeptide(L)'
;MAKPSKALVDYIKKHREKGVHIKKIKRKLADAGHPIENIEASVAHVFANHPHLKQSASIGFYLLSGLAVLVVLFIIIFGVTQLTDYLDYQDNLNEFSENQTFEAMSDIDLLIYASEELDLKACNFINNHNIYYACTERYWERDDCMFEYFFDKYDSCWLDKAYNSFNLSLCAPIMDSNLESECIQNLFEDIALAKNVQLCLGSAFTDDCLDYYRSVNELSLTYDFCSLYVSEESRDFCYFGFFSESKQEDICNSMELPQYKRHCLKFSTSTPDELLSLCDDPENSYLFLGNSKEDVNISSYSDSDKGLCFFELASYLITEKGYSCEDINSFINSKSNEFSGSFSNIYKLTKQGIFDKGKPKYLNNPNTMKFFECDFS
;
A
#
# COMPACT_ATOMS: atom_id res chain seq x y z
N MET A 1 -30.14 89.55 -5.85
CA MET A 1 -31.05 88.39 -5.88
C MET A 1 -32.44 88.87 -6.27
N ALA A 2 -33.06 88.27 -7.28
CA ALA A 2 -34.42 88.61 -7.67
C ALA A 2 -35.38 88.30 -6.51
N LYS A 3 -36.27 89.24 -6.18
CA LYS A 3 -37.26 89.05 -5.12
C LYS A 3 -38.27 87.99 -5.57
N PRO A 4 -38.55 86.93 -4.79
CA PRO A 4 -39.44 85.86 -5.22
C PRO A 4 -40.85 86.40 -5.46
N SER A 5 -41.48 85.95 -6.54
CA SER A 5 -42.85 86.33 -6.86
C SER A 5 -43.83 85.81 -5.80
N LYS A 6 -44.65 86.70 -5.25
CA LYS A 6 -45.63 86.37 -4.21
C LYS A 6 -46.57 85.24 -4.64
N ALA A 7 -47.03 85.26 -5.90
CA ALA A 7 -47.92 84.25 -6.44
C ALA A 7 -47.29 82.85 -6.48
N LEU A 8 -45.98 82.76 -6.80
CA LEU A 8 -45.25 81.49 -6.80
C LEU A 8 -45.07 80.95 -5.38
N VAL A 9 -44.72 81.83 -4.43
CA VAL A 9 -44.59 81.48 -3.01
C VAL A 9 -45.91 80.94 -2.46
N ASP A 10 -47.02 81.63 -2.72
CA ASP A 10 -48.35 81.22 -2.27
C ASP A 10 -48.79 79.89 -2.90
N TYR A 11 -48.51 79.69 -4.18
CA TYR A 11 -48.81 78.43 -4.88
C TYR A 11 -48.01 77.24 -4.31
N ILE A 12 -46.69 77.43 -4.12
CA ILE A 12 -45.80 76.38 -3.59
C ILE A 12 -46.24 76.04 -2.16
N LYS A 13 -46.47 77.05 -1.32
CA LYS A 13 -46.94 76.87 0.06
C LYS A 13 -48.24 76.06 0.10
N LYS A 14 -49.28 76.50 -0.63
CA LYS A 14 -50.60 75.84 -0.68
C LYS A 14 -50.51 74.37 -1.11
N HIS A 15 -49.65 74.03 -2.06
CA HIS A 15 -49.52 72.65 -2.53
C HIS A 15 -48.65 71.79 -1.61
N ARG A 16 -47.65 72.38 -0.94
CA ARG A 16 -46.86 71.69 0.09
C ARG A 16 -47.69 71.37 1.32
N GLU A 17 -48.55 72.28 1.75
CA GLU A 17 -49.50 72.05 2.85
C GLU A 17 -50.47 70.88 2.55
N LYS A 18 -50.76 70.63 1.27
CA LYS A 18 -51.53 69.46 0.81
C LYS A 18 -50.70 68.16 0.65
N GLY A 19 -49.43 68.16 1.07
CA GLY A 19 -48.54 67.00 0.97
C GLY A 19 -47.99 66.73 -0.44
N VAL A 20 -48.19 67.62 -1.42
CA VAL A 20 -47.67 67.40 -2.78
C VAL A 20 -46.14 67.50 -2.79
N HIS A 21 -45.47 66.48 -3.33
CA HIS A 21 -44.00 66.45 -3.39
C HIS A 21 -43.43 67.66 -4.15
N ILE A 22 -42.37 68.29 -3.60
CA ILE A 22 -41.81 69.53 -4.17
C ILE A 22 -41.35 69.35 -5.62
N LYS A 23 -40.82 68.17 -5.97
CA LYS A 23 -40.44 67.80 -7.35
C LYS A 23 -41.62 67.91 -8.33
N LYS A 24 -42.84 67.52 -7.92
CA LYS A 24 -44.05 67.60 -8.74
C LYS A 24 -44.54 69.05 -8.89
N ILE A 25 -44.39 69.86 -7.83
CA ILE A 25 -44.71 71.29 -7.85
C ILE A 25 -43.75 72.03 -8.81
N LYS A 26 -42.43 71.81 -8.68
CA LYS A 26 -41.41 72.40 -9.56
C LYS A 26 -41.67 72.07 -11.04
N ARG A 27 -41.96 70.81 -11.35
CA ARG A 27 -42.28 70.37 -12.72
C ARG A 27 -43.51 71.10 -13.28
N LYS A 28 -44.63 71.15 -12.54
CA LYS A 28 -45.83 71.86 -12.99
C LYS A 28 -45.61 73.35 -13.23
N LEU A 29 -44.80 74.01 -12.41
CA LEU A 29 -44.47 75.43 -12.58
C LEU A 29 -43.55 75.66 -13.79
N ALA A 30 -42.61 74.76 -14.03
CA ALA A 30 -41.77 74.80 -15.23
C ALA A 30 -42.59 74.56 -16.51
N ASP A 31 -43.49 73.58 -16.49
CA ASP A 31 -44.42 73.29 -17.60
C ASP A 31 -45.35 74.48 -17.89
N ALA A 32 -45.66 75.30 -16.88
CA ALA A 32 -46.43 76.54 -17.00
C ALA A 32 -45.60 77.75 -17.49
N GLY A 33 -44.31 77.56 -17.83
CA GLY A 33 -43.45 78.60 -18.38
C GLY A 33 -42.77 79.50 -17.34
N HIS A 34 -42.78 79.14 -16.05
CA HIS A 34 -42.03 79.92 -15.05
C HIS A 34 -40.52 79.61 -15.12
N PRO A 35 -39.64 80.63 -15.12
CA PRO A 35 -38.19 80.42 -15.10
C PRO A 35 -37.74 79.61 -13.88
N ILE A 36 -36.85 78.63 -14.10
CA ILE A 36 -36.36 77.71 -13.05
C ILE A 36 -35.76 78.47 -11.86
N GLU A 37 -35.00 79.53 -12.12
CA GLU A 37 -34.40 80.39 -11.08
C GLU A 37 -35.43 81.00 -10.14
N ASN A 38 -36.57 81.46 -10.69
CA ASN A 38 -37.66 82.03 -9.89
C ASN A 38 -38.36 80.94 -9.07
N ILE A 39 -38.53 79.74 -9.63
CA ILE A 39 -39.08 78.59 -8.90
C ILE A 39 -38.18 78.23 -7.73
N GLU A 40 -36.87 78.09 -7.95
CA GLU A 40 -35.90 77.74 -6.90
C GLU A 40 -35.84 78.81 -5.80
N ALA A 41 -35.81 80.09 -6.17
CA ALA A 41 -35.85 81.19 -5.20
C ALA A 41 -37.12 81.18 -4.36
N SER A 42 -38.29 80.93 -4.98
CA SER A 42 -39.57 80.83 -4.25
C SER A 42 -39.64 79.58 -3.37
N VAL A 43 -39.08 78.44 -3.79
CA VAL A 43 -39.02 77.22 -2.97
C VAL A 43 -38.11 77.43 -1.75
N ALA A 44 -36.93 78.01 -1.96
CA ALA A 44 -36.01 78.35 -0.88
C ALA A 44 -36.68 79.31 0.13
N HIS A 45 -37.40 80.32 -0.37
CA HIS A 45 -38.14 81.25 0.46
C HIS A 45 -39.26 80.56 1.28
N VAL A 46 -40.00 79.62 0.69
CA VAL A 46 -41.01 78.84 1.42
C VAL A 46 -40.37 77.98 2.50
N PHE A 47 -39.28 77.29 2.22
CA PHE A 47 -38.62 76.43 3.21
C PHE A 47 -37.89 77.19 4.31
N ALA A 48 -37.36 78.38 4.02
CA ALA A 48 -36.78 79.25 5.03
C ALA A 48 -37.83 79.76 6.03
N ASN A 49 -39.01 80.14 5.55
CA ASN A 49 -40.08 80.69 6.39
C ASN A 49 -41.01 79.63 6.99
N HIS A 50 -41.04 78.41 6.42
CA HIS A 50 -41.87 77.30 6.87
C HIS A 50 -41.06 75.98 6.89
N PRO A 51 -40.13 75.82 7.85
CA PRO A 51 -39.22 74.67 7.90
C PRO A 51 -39.94 73.33 8.06
N HIS A 52 -41.12 73.30 8.69
CA HIS A 52 -41.95 72.08 8.77
C HIS A 52 -42.40 71.56 7.39
N LEU A 53 -42.50 72.41 6.37
CA LEU A 53 -42.83 71.98 5.00
C LEU A 53 -41.63 71.35 4.27
N LYS A 54 -40.42 71.43 4.82
CA LYS A 54 -39.19 70.83 4.28
C LYS A 54 -39.10 69.34 4.57
N GLN A 55 -39.62 68.88 5.71
CA GLN A 55 -39.63 67.48 6.10
C GLN A 55 -40.81 66.74 5.48
N SER A 56 -40.60 66.11 4.31
CA SER A 56 -41.31 64.85 4.09
C SER A 56 -40.55 63.81 4.89
N ALA A 57 -41.08 63.36 6.02
CA ALA A 57 -40.56 62.17 6.70
C ALA A 57 -40.47 61.07 5.64
N SER A 58 -39.26 60.74 5.22
CA SER A 58 -39.08 59.79 4.13
C SER A 58 -39.54 58.44 4.67
N ILE A 59 -40.44 57.79 3.95
CA ILE A 59 -40.86 56.40 4.22
C ILE A 59 -39.64 55.49 4.43
N GLY A 60 -38.48 55.84 3.84
CA GLY A 60 -37.21 55.17 4.05
C GLY A 60 -36.71 55.12 5.50
N PHE A 61 -37.02 56.11 6.35
CA PHE A 61 -36.57 56.09 7.76
C PHE A 61 -37.31 55.01 8.57
N TYR A 62 -38.62 54.87 8.35
CA TYR A 62 -39.43 53.84 9.03
C TYR A 62 -39.08 52.42 8.53
N LEU A 63 -38.74 52.26 7.25
CA LEU A 63 -38.27 50.99 6.71
C LEU A 63 -36.92 50.59 7.31
N LEU A 64 -35.97 51.53 7.43
CA LEU A 64 -34.66 51.27 8.04
C LEU A 64 -34.78 50.94 9.53
N SER A 65 -35.61 51.65 10.28
CA SER A 65 -35.81 51.35 11.71
C SER A 65 -36.52 50.00 11.92
N GLY A 66 -37.48 49.65 11.07
CA GLY A 66 -38.17 48.36 11.14
C GLY A 66 -37.23 47.18 10.89
N LEU A 67 -36.33 47.32 9.89
CA LEU A 67 -35.36 46.27 9.57
C LEU A 67 -34.34 46.07 10.70
N ALA A 68 -33.88 47.15 11.34
CA ALA A 68 -32.96 47.07 12.48
C ALA A 68 -33.56 46.28 13.67
N VAL A 69 -34.85 46.49 13.97
CA VAL A 69 -35.53 45.77 15.06
C VAL A 69 -35.66 44.27 14.75
N LEU A 70 -35.94 43.91 13.49
CA LEU A 70 -36.02 42.50 13.08
C LEU A 70 -34.68 41.77 13.20
N VAL A 71 -33.56 42.44 12.86
CA VAL A 71 -32.22 41.86 13.00
C VAL A 71 -31.87 41.60 14.47
N VAL A 72 -32.19 42.53 15.36
CA VAL A 72 -31.95 42.35 16.80
C VAL A 72 -32.78 41.19 17.36
N LEU A 73 -34.04 41.07 16.97
CA LEU A 73 -34.90 39.94 17.35
C LEU A 73 -34.33 38.60 16.89
N PHE A 74 -33.82 38.54 15.65
CA PHE A 74 -33.22 37.32 15.12
C PHE A 74 -31.98 36.88 15.91
N ILE A 75 -31.10 37.82 16.26
CA ILE A 75 -29.91 37.53 17.08
C ILE A 75 -30.29 36.99 18.46
N ILE A 76 -31.34 37.54 19.09
CA ILE A 76 -31.81 37.07 20.40
C ILE A 76 -32.36 35.64 20.28
N ILE A 77 -33.21 35.36 19.28
CA ILE A 77 -33.77 34.02 19.08
C ILE A 77 -32.65 33.00 18.84
N PHE A 78 -31.69 33.33 17.96
CA PHE A 78 -30.56 32.45 17.67
C PHE A 78 -29.67 32.22 18.90
N GLY A 79 -29.44 33.26 19.71
CA GLY A 79 -28.69 33.14 20.96
C GLY A 79 -29.39 32.25 21.98
N VAL A 80 -30.71 32.35 22.09
CA VAL A 80 -31.50 31.48 22.98
C VAL A 80 -31.46 30.03 22.51
N THR A 81 -31.58 29.75 21.20
CA THR A 81 -31.50 28.37 20.68
C THR A 81 -30.14 27.74 20.93
N GLN A 82 -29.05 28.47 20.71
CA GLN A 82 -27.69 27.97 21.00
C GLN A 82 -27.49 27.72 22.49
N LEU A 83 -28.07 28.57 23.35
CA LEU A 83 -27.99 28.39 24.79
C LEU A 83 -28.81 27.18 25.26
N THR A 84 -29.99 26.94 24.69
CA THR A 84 -30.79 25.75 25.01
C THR A 84 -30.09 24.47 24.57
N ASP A 85 -29.52 24.44 23.36
CA ASP A 85 -28.76 23.28 22.87
C ASP A 85 -27.54 23.00 23.75
N TYR A 86 -26.86 24.06 24.22
CA TYR A 86 -25.72 23.93 25.15
C TYR A 86 -26.15 23.39 26.51
N LEU A 87 -27.28 23.86 27.06
CA LEU A 87 -27.79 23.39 28.34
C LEU A 87 -28.28 21.93 28.26
N ASP A 88 -28.97 21.56 27.18
CA ASP A 88 -29.42 20.19 26.92
C ASP A 88 -28.21 19.23 26.76
N TYR A 89 -27.16 19.68 26.06
CA TYR A 89 -25.90 18.95 25.99
C TYR A 89 -25.25 18.76 27.38
N GLN A 90 -25.30 19.78 28.24
CA GLN A 90 -24.71 19.70 29.57
C GLN A 90 -25.50 18.80 30.53
N ASP A 91 -26.84 18.80 30.46
CA ASP A 91 -27.69 17.93 31.26
C ASP A 91 -27.51 16.46 30.85
N ASN A 92 -27.43 16.17 29.54
CA ASN A 92 -27.11 14.83 29.04
C ASN A 92 -25.72 14.34 29.52
N LEU A 93 -24.73 15.24 29.57
CA LEU A 93 -23.39 14.91 30.10
C LEU A 93 -23.38 14.60 31.60
N ASN A 94 -24.28 15.20 32.38
CA ASN A 94 -24.38 15.00 33.82
C ASN A 94 -25.20 13.74 34.16
N GLU A 95 -26.28 13.46 33.41
CA GLU A 95 -27.08 12.24 33.58
C GLU A 95 -26.29 10.97 33.22
N PHE A 96 -25.39 11.06 32.23
CA PHE A 96 -24.49 9.95 31.89
C PHE A 96 -23.32 9.76 32.89
N SER A 97 -22.97 10.81 33.64
CA SER A 97 -21.85 10.78 34.60
C SER A 97 -22.14 9.98 35.87
N GLU A 98 -23.40 9.66 36.17
CA GLU A 98 -23.78 9.11 37.48
C GLU A 98 -23.98 7.59 37.50
N ASN A 99 -23.96 6.86 36.36
CA ASN A 99 -24.36 5.45 36.36
C ASN A 99 -23.56 4.44 35.52
N GLN A 100 -22.45 4.81 34.85
CA GLN A 100 -21.59 3.83 34.20
C GLN A 100 -20.17 3.87 34.78
N THR A 101 -19.87 2.93 35.67
CA THR A 101 -18.50 2.69 36.12
C THR A 101 -17.74 1.99 35.00
N PHE A 102 -16.97 2.75 34.23
CA PHE A 102 -15.98 2.25 33.26
C PHE A 102 -15.00 1.23 33.88
N GLU A 103 -14.81 1.27 35.20
CA GLU A 103 -13.99 0.33 35.96
C GLU A 103 -14.42 -1.14 35.87
N ALA A 104 -15.65 -1.42 35.43
CA ALA A 104 -16.16 -2.79 35.30
C ALA A 104 -16.15 -3.33 33.85
N MET A 105 -15.86 -2.49 32.85
CA MET A 105 -15.76 -2.93 31.46
C MET A 105 -14.40 -3.57 31.21
N SER A 106 -14.36 -4.63 30.41
CA SER A 106 -13.09 -5.14 29.91
C SER A 106 -12.43 -4.10 29.01
N ASP A 107 -11.10 -4.13 28.88
CA ASP A 107 -10.37 -3.21 28.00
C ASP A 107 -10.95 -3.23 26.57
N ILE A 108 -11.42 -4.39 26.11
CA ILE A 108 -12.05 -4.59 24.79
C ILE A 108 -13.41 -3.89 24.72
N ASP A 109 -14.29 -4.09 25.71
CA ASP A 109 -15.62 -3.46 25.72
C ASP A 109 -15.51 -1.93 25.82
N LEU A 110 -14.55 -1.45 26.60
CA LEU A 110 -14.26 -0.03 26.75
C LEU A 110 -13.79 0.59 25.43
N LEU A 111 -12.98 -0.14 24.67
CA LEU A 111 -12.50 0.30 23.37
C LEU A 111 -13.59 0.27 22.29
N ILE A 112 -14.43 -0.77 22.26
CA ILE A 112 -15.60 -0.84 21.36
C ILE A 112 -16.51 0.36 21.64
N TYR A 113 -16.83 0.60 22.92
CA TYR A 113 -17.62 1.76 23.34
C TYR A 113 -17.01 3.09 22.90
N ALA A 114 -15.70 3.30 23.11
CA ALA A 114 -15.00 4.51 22.68
C ALA A 114 -15.02 4.72 21.16
N SER A 115 -14.97 3.63 20.40
CA SER A 115 -14.97 3.65 18.93
C SER A 115 -16.34 3.95 18.31
N GLU A 116 -17.42 3.49 18.95
CA GLU A 116 -18.80 3.67 18.47
C GLU A 116 -19.37 5.04 18.84
N GLU A 117 -19.07 5.55 20.04
CA GLU A 117 -19.70 6.76 20.59
C GLU A 117 -18.88 8.05 20.42
N LEU A 118 -17.64 8.00 19.90
CA LEU A 118 -16.74 9.17 19.78
C LEU A 118 -16.60 9.97 21.11
N ASP A 119 -16.70 9.30 22.26
CA ASP A 119 -16.67 9.97 23.56
C ASP A 119 -15.24 10.36 23.98
N LEU A 120 -14.97 11.66 24.00
CA LEU A 120 -13.74 12.29 24.50
C LEU A 120 -13.36 11.84 25.91
N LYS A 121 -14.32 11.42 26.76
CA LYS A 121 -14.03 10.91 28.12
C LYS A 121 -13.42 9.51 28.08
N ALA A 122 -13.98 8.60 27.27
CA ALA A 122 -13.42 7.26 27.10
C ALA A 122 -12.00 7.33 26.51
N CYS A 123 -11.78 8.22 25.54
CA CYS A 123 -10.47 8.53 25.01
C CYS A 123 -9.46 9.03 26.06
N ASN A 124 -9.86 9.97 26.92
CA ASN A 124 -8.98 10.47 27.98
C ASN A 124 -8.66 9.40 29.04
N PHE A 125 -9.61 8.51 29.32
CA PHE A 125 -9.39 7.38 30.21
C PHE A 125 -8.38 6.38 29.63
N ILE A 126 -8.46 6.10 28.32
CA ILE A 126 -7.54 5.18 27.62
C ILE A 126 -6.13 5.79 27.47
N ASN A 127 -6.02 7.08 27.17
CA ASN A 127 -4.74 7.79 27.13
C ASN A 127 -3.97 7.72 28.47
N ASN A 128 -4.69 7.71 29.60
CA ASN A 128 -4.08 7.56 30.93
C ASN A 128 -3.54 6.15 31.21
N HIS A 129 -3.86 5.16 30.37
CA HIS A 129 -3.37 3.78 30.45
C HIS A 129 -2.17 3.50 29.52
N ASN A 130 -1.41 4.53 29.12
CA ASN A 130 -0.24 4.42 28.23
C ASN A 130 -0.52 3.86 26.83
N ILE A 131 -1.78 3.83 26.39
CA ILE A 131 -2.13 3.62 24.99
C ILE A 131 -2.02 5.00 24.31
N TYR A 132 -0.77 5.43 24.07
CA TYR A 132 -0.50 6.60 23.24
C TYR A 132 -1.16 6.36 21.87
N TYR A 133 -1.66 7.43 21.23
CA TYR A 133 -2.32 7.47 19.91
C TYR A 133 -3.86 7.45 19.88
N ALA A 134 -4.55 7.28 21.01
CA ALA A 134 -5.97 6.98 21.03
C ALA A 134 -6.98 7.99 20.43
N CYS A 135 -6.69 9.30 20.31
CA CYS A 135 -7.83 10.22 20.13
C CYS A 135 -7.60 11.54 19.42
N THR A 136 -6.81 11.55 18.36
CA THR A 136 -6.74 12.74 17.50
C THR A 136 -7.32 12.55 16.10
N GLU A 137 -7.37 11.33 15.53
CA GLU A 137 -7.76 11.18 14.11
C GLU A 137 -8.55 9.89 13.74
N ARG A 138 -9.20 9.22 14.70
CA ARG A 138 -9.88 7.90 14.52
C ARG A 138 -8.94 6.71 14.21
N TYR A 139 -7.63 6.90 14.29
CA TYR A 139 -6.66 5.81 14.18
C TYR A 139 -6.23 5.39 15.58
N TRP A 140 -6.54 4.14 15.90
CA TRP A 140 -6.17 3.48 17.14
C TRP A 140 -5.18 2.40 16.77
N GLU A 141 -3.89 2.70 16.84
CA GLU A 141 -2.87 1.75 16.44
C GLU A 141 -2.13 1.27 17.70
N ARG A 142 -2.37 0.01 18.06
CA ARG A 142 -1.43 -0.72 18.93
C ARG A 142 -0.23 -1.15 18.08
N ASP A 143 0.94 -1.28 18.72
CA ASP A 143 2.14 -1.78 18.06
C ASP A 143 1.95 -3.16 17.39
N ASP A 144 0.92 -3.92 17.79
CA ASP A 144 0.58 -5.25 17.29
C ASP A 144 -0.61 -5.30 16.30
N CYS A 145 -1.10 -4.18 15.75
CA CYS A 145 -2.20 -4.09 14.77
C CYS A 145 -3.52 -4.79 15.15
N MET A 146 -3.61 -5.41 16.34
CA MET A 146 -4.76 -6.18 16.83
C MET A 146 -6.05 -5.36 16.88
N PHE A 147 -5.94 -4.04 16.93
CA PHE A 147 -7.10 -3.18 17.00
C PHE A 147 -7.77 -2.94 15.63
N GLU A 148 -6.98 -2.86 14.56
CA GLU A 148 -7.53 -2.70 13.20
C GLU A 148 -8.25 -3.97 12.71
N TYR A 149 -8.05 -5.10 13.40
CA TYR A 149 -8.83 -6.33 13.26
C TYR A 149 -10.34 -6.10 13.38
N PHE A 150 -10.76 -5.17 14.23
CA PHE A 150 -12.18 -4.90 14.45
C PHE A 150 -12.81 -4.00 13.38
N PHE A 151 -12.00 -3.40 12.49
CA PHE A 151 -12.44 -2.35 11.55
C PHE A 151 -12.13 -2.63 10.08
N ASP A 152 -12.03 -3.91 9.67
CA ASP A 152 -11.77 -4.34 8.29
C ASP A 152 -10.44 -3.81 7.68
N LYS A 153 -9.49 -3.35 8.51
CA LYS A 153 -8.21 -2.76 8.05
C LYS A 153 -6.95 -3.47 8.57
N TYR A 154 -7.14 -4.57 9.28
CA TYR A 154 -6.08 -5.37 9.88
C TYR A 154 -4.84 -5.59 9.00
N ASP A 155 -5.06 -6.07 7.78
CA ASP A 155 -3.99 -6.41 6.84
C ASP A 155 -3.25 -5.15 6.34
N SER A 156 -3.95 -4.02 6.20
CA SER A 156 -3.35 -2.75 5.79
C SER A 156 -2.36 -2.21 6.84
N CYS A 157 -2.68 -2.33 8.13
CA CYS A 157 -1.75 -1.95 9.21
C CYS A 157 -0.46 -2.77 9.18
N TRP A 158 -0.57 -4.10 9.07
CA TRP A 158 0.61 -4.96 9.01
C TRP A 158 1.46 -4.68 7.78
N LEU A 159 0.82 -4.45 6.64
CA LEU A 159 1.48 -4.08 5.39
C LEU A 159 2.28 -2.76 5.55
N ASP A 160 1.64 -1.71 6.06
CA ASP A 160 2.29 -0.41 6.28
C ASP A 160 3.47 -0.54 7.26
N LYS A 161 3.33 -1.31 8.34
CA LYS A 161 4.44 -1.56 9.27
C LYS A 161 5.57 -2.36 8.64
N ALA A 162 5.25 -3.40 7.88
CA ALA A 162 6.23 -4.23 7.21
C ALA A 162 7.11 -3.39 6.28
N TYR A 163 6.50 -2.54 5.46
CA TYR A 163 7.22 -1.63 4.55
C TYR A 163 8.00 -0.54 5.28
N ASN A 164 7.41 0.12 6.29
CA ASN A 164 8.10 1.21 7.00
C ASN A 164 9.29 0.72 7.83
N SER A 165 9.25 -0.51 8.31
CA SER A 165 10.32 -1.10 9.13
C SER A 165 11.26 -2.03 8.35
N PHE A 166 10.98 -2.30 7.07
CA PHE A 166 11.68 -3.30 6.26
C PHE A 166 11.76 -4.66 6.96
N ASN A 167 10.66 -5.09 7.60
CA ASN A 167 10.64 -6.30 8.40
C ASN A 167 9.67 -7.34 7.83
N LEU A 168 10.24 -8.35 7.16
CA LEU A 168 9.49 -9.47 6.56
C LEU A 168 8.68 -10.29 7.57
N SER A 169 9.07 -10.32 8.85
CA SER A 169 8.30 -11.05 9.86
C SER A 169 6.89 -10.45 10.07
N LEU A 170 6.69 -9.20 9.64
CA LEU A 170 5.42 -8.49 9.76
C LEU A 170 4.45 -8.79 8.60
N CYS A 171 4.88 -9.50 7.56
CA CYS A 171 3.96 -10.00 6.53
C CYS A 171 3.19 -11.25 7.00
N ALA A 172 3.80 -12.10 7.83
CA ALA A 172 3.20 -13.38 8.26
C ALA A 172 1.84 -13.27 9.00
N PRO A 173 1.54 -12.19 9.75
CA PRO A 173 0.23 -12.02 10.37
C PRO A 173 -0.91 -11.59 9.42
N ILE A 174 -0.62 -11.23 8.16
CA ILE A 174 -1.62 -10.78 7.18
C ILE A 174 -2.54 -11.96 6.82
N MET A 175 -3.86 -11.75 6.86
CA MET A 175 -4.85 -12.81 6.64
C MET A 175 -5.24 -12.99 5.17
N ASP A 176 -5.30 -11.92 4.39
CA ASP A 176 -5.50 -12.01 2.94
C ASP A 176 -4.22 -12.52 2.27
N SER A 177 -4.26 -13.74 1.74
CA SER A 177 -3.10 -14.39 1.13
C SER A 177 -2.55 -13.63 -0.09
N ASN A 178 -3.37 -12.83 -0.79
CA ASN A 178 -2.87 -12.01 -1.89
C ASN A 178 -2.06 -10.84 -1.36
N LEU A 179 -2.52 -10.20 -0.28
CA LEU A 179 -1.79 -9.09 0.37
C LEU A 179 -0.52 -9.59 1.07
N GLU A 180 -0.55 -10.77 1.69
CA GLU A 180 0.66 -11.40 2.26
C GLU A 180 1.70 -11.65 1.16
N SER A 181 1.27 -12.24 0.04
CA SER A 181 2.14 -12.51 -1.11
C SER A 181 2.71 -11.21 -1.69
N GLU A 182 1.90 -10.16 -1.82
CA GLU A 182 2.33 -8.84 -2.26
C GLU A 182 3.33 -8.21 -1.28
N CYS A 183 3.07 -8.29 0.03
CA CYS A 183 3.97 -7.82 1.09
C CYS A 183 5.37 -8.45 0.96
N ILE A 184 5.41 -9.79 0.82
CA ILE A 184 6.65 -10.55 0.71
C ILE A 184 7.41 -10.16 -0.56
N GLN A 185 6.74 -10.16 -1.72
CA GLN A 185 7.38 -9.87 -3.00
C GLN A 185 7.94 -8.44 -3.06
N ASN A 186 7.16 -7.44 -2.62
CA ASN A 186 7.60 -6.06 -2.62
C ASN A 186 8.78 -5.84 -1.66
N LEU A 187 8.75 -6.45 -0.46
CA LEU A 187 9.90 -6.38 0.44
C LEU A 187 11.13 -7.09 -0.11
N PHE A 188 10.98 -8.22 -0.82
CA PHE A 188 12.11 -8.88 -1.47
C PHE A 188 12.76 -7.97 -2.52
N GLU A 189 11.95 -7.32 -3.35
CA GLU A 189 12.40 -6.33 -4.34
C GLU A 189 13.15 -5.17 -3.68
N ASP A 190 12.55 -4.59 -2.64
CA ASP A 190 13.12 -3.45 -1.92
C ASP A 190 14.43 -3.81 -1.21
N ILE A 191 14.53 -4.99 -0.59
CA ILE A 191 15.75 -5.50 0.04
C ILE A 191 16.85 -5.72 -1.00
N ALA A 192 16.50 -6.32 -2.15
CA ALA A 192 17.42 -6.53 -3.26
C ALA A 192 17.95 -5.20 -3.82
N LEU A 193 17.07 -4.20 -4.00
CA LEU A 193 17.43 -2.85 -4.43
C LEU A 193 18.30 -2.12 -3.41
N ALA A 194 18.01 -2.28 -2.12
CA ALA A 194 18.80 -1.71 -1.03
C ALA A 194 20.18 -2.37 -0.86
N LYS A 195 20.39 -3.55 -1.48
CA LYS A 195 21.63 -4.34 -1.39
C LYS A 195 22.02 -4.65 0.05
N ASN A 196 21.04 -4.92 0.90
CA ASN A 196 21.25 -5.20 2.32
C ASN A 196 20.66 -6.55 2.71
N VAL A 197 21.43 -7.62 2.51
CA VAL A 197 21.04 -9.01 2.80
C VAL A 197 20.63 -9.24 4.26
N GLN A 198 21.10 -8.40 5.20
CA GLN A 198 20.75 -8.53 6.62
C GLN A 198 19.26 -8.33 6.87
N LEU A 199 18.54 -7.65 5.97
CA LEU A 199 17.10 -7.44 6.05
C LEU A 199 16.29 -8.72 5.75
N CYS A 200 16.90 -9.74 5.14
CA CYS A 200 16.25 -11.04 4.98
C CYS A 200 16.18 -11.83 6.31
N LEU A 201 17.10 -11.56 7.25
CA LEU A 201 17.35 -12.42 8.40
C LEU A 201 16.31 -12.27 9.50
N GLY A 202 16.06 -13.36 10.22
CA GLY A 202 15.19 -13.38 11.40
C GLY A 202 13.69 -13.47 11.08
N SER A 203 13.34 -13.67 9.81
CA SER A 203 11.97 -13.92 9.37
C SER A 203 11.73 -15.40 9.03
N ALA A 204 10.47 -15.83 9.00
CA ALA A 204 10.11 -17.16 8.50
C ALA A 204 10.44 -17.32 6.99
N PHE A 205 10.59 -16.20 6.28
CA PHE A 205 10.89 -16.12 4.84
C PHE A 205 12.38 -15.88 4.56
N THR A 206 13.26 -16.14 5.54
CA THR A 206 14.70 -15.85 5.40
C THR A 206 15.30 -16.55 4.19
N ASP A 207 15.06 -17.86 4.04
CA ASP A 207 15.64 -18.66 2.96
C ASP A 207 15.13 -18.20 1.57
N ASP A 208 13.82 -17.95 1.43
CA ASP A 208 13.21 -17.45 0.19
C ASP A 208 13.74 -16.06 -0.20
N CYS A 209 13.91 -15.18 0.78
CA CYS A 209 14.46 -13.84 0.57
C CYS A 209 15.91 -13.91 0.08
N LEU A 210 16.72 -14.81 0.66
CA LEU A 210 18.11 -15.02 0.24
C LEU A 210 18.19 -15.56 -1.19
N ASP A 211 17.32 -16.51 -1.55
CA ASP A 211 17.24 -17.03 -2.92
C ASP A 211 16.86 -15.95 -3.93
N TYR A 212 15.85 -15.13 -3.62
CA TYR A 212 15.46 -13.99 -4.45
C TYR A 212 16.62 -12.99 -4.59
N TYR A 213 17.20 -12.57 -3.46
CA TYR A 213 18.30 -11.61 -3.42
C TYR A 213 19.49 -12.04 -4.27
N ARG A 214 19.85 -13.34 -4.20
CA ARG A 214 20.90 -13.96 -5.02
C ARG A 214 20.56 -13.87 -6.51
N SER A 215 19.33 -14.22 -6.89
CA SER A 215 18.89 -14.27 -8.28
C SER A 215 18.93 -12.90 -8.97
N VAL A 216 18.55 -11.84 -8.27
CA VAL A 216 18.46 -10.48 -8.84
C VAL A 216 19.81 -9.78 -8.89
N ASN A 217 20.68 -9.99 -7.89
CA ASN A 217 21.96 -9.30 -7.84
C ASN A 217 23.09 -10.00 -8.59
N GLU A 218 22.80 -11.11 -9.30
CA GLU A 218 23.78 -11.95 -10.00
C GLU A 218 25.02 -12.24 -9.12
N LEU A 219 24.79 -12.40 -7.81
CA LEU A 219 25.89 -12.59 -6.88
C LEU A 219 26.47 -13.97 -7.13
N SER A 220 27.75 -14.01 -7.52
CA SER A 220 28.52 -15.23 -7.49
C SER A 220 28.37 -15.85 -6.11
N LEU A 221 28.02 -17.13 -6.04
CA LEU A 221 27.94 -17.85 -4.78
C LEU A 221 29.27 -17.63 -4.04
N THR A 222 29.19 -17.03 -2.85
CA THR A 222 30.34 -16.94 -1.95
C THR A 222 30.07 -17.84 -0.78
N TYR A 223 31.10 -18.54 -0.31
CA TYR A 223 31.02 -19.41 0.86
C TYR A 223 30.29 -18.75 2.05
N ASP A 224 30.64 -17.49 2.36
CA ASP A 224 30.05 -16.76 3.50
C ASP A 224 28.54 -16.51 3.33
N PHE A 225 28.04 -16.40 2.09
CA PHE A 225 26.61 -16.16 1.84
C PHE A 225 25.76 -17.37 2.24
N CYS A 226 26.24 -18.59 1.97
CA CYS A 226 25.48 -19.80 2.31
C CYS A 226 25.27 -19.93 3.82
N SER A 227 26.19 -19.40 4.64
CA SER A 227 26.04 -19.40 6.11
C SER A 227 24.85 -18.59 6.63
N LEU A 228 24.23 -17.76 5.78
CA LEU A 228 23.07 -16.93 6.14
C LEU A 228 21.74 -17.70 6.12
N TYR A 229 21.67 -18.83 5.42
CA TYR A 229 20.45 -19.66 5.39
C TYR A 229 20.18 -20.28 6.76
N VAL A 230 18.90 -20.26 7.14
CA VAL A 230 18.45 -20.71 8.46
C VAL A 230 18.25 -22.22 8.47
N SER A 231 17.66 -22.79 7.41
CA SER A 231 17.50 -24.24 7.33
C SER A 231 18.81 -24.92 6.92
N GLU A 232 19.10 -26.07 7.55
CA GLU A 232 20.27 -26.88 7.21
C GLU A 232 20.21 -27.34 5.75
N GLU A 233 19.01 -27.63 5.24
CA GLU A 233 18.79 -28.09 3.86
C GLU A 233 19.12 -27.00 2.84
N SER A 234 18.53 -25.81 2.96
CA SER A 234 18.80 -24.69 2.04
C SER A 234 20.26 -24.24 2.13
N ARG A 235 20.84 -24.25 3.33
CA ARG A 235 22.27 -23.93 3.53
C ARG A 235 23.19 -24.92 2.81
N ASP A 236 22.97 -26.21 3.02
CA ASP A 236 23.81 -27.25 2.40
C ASP A 236 23.59 -27.32 0.89
N PHE A 237 22.36 -27.06 0.41
CA PHE A 237 22.07 -26.90 -1.00
C PHE A 237 22.82 -25.70 -1.60
N CYS A 238 22.85 -24.56 -0.91
CA CYS A 238 23.66 -23.41 -1.31
C CYS A 238 25.15 -23.76 -1.37
N TYR A 239 25.70 -24.43 -0.36
CA TYR A 239 27.09 -24.88 -0.38
C TYR A 239 27.37 -25.85 -1.54
N PHE A 240 26.41 -26.71 -1.87
CA PHE A 240 26.54 -27.65 -2.98
C PHE A 240 26.56 -26.93 -4.34
N GLY A 241 25.72 -25.89 -4.50
CA GLY A 241 25.80 -24.98 -5.64
C GLY A 241 27.15 -24.27 -5.73
N PHE A 242 27.65 -23.73 -4.60
CA PHE A 242 28.94 -23.04 -4.56
C PHE A 242 30.11 -23.98 -4.90
N PHE A 243 30.07 -25.21 -4.40
CA PHE A 243 31.03 -26.26 -4.77
C PHE A 243 30.95 -26.59 -6.26
N SER A 244 29.73 -26.69 -6.81
CA SER A 244 29.52 -26.99 -8.23
C SER A 244 30.13 -25.94 -9.15
N GLU A 245 30.17 -24.67 -8.74
CA GLU A 245 30.82 -23.59 -9.49
C GLU A 245 32.33 -23.49 -9.22
N SER A 246 32.73 -23.47 -7.95
CA SER A 246 34.12 -23.18 -7.53
C SER A 246 35.06 -24.38 -7.53
N LYS A 247 34.50 -25.60 -7.48
CA LYS A 247 35.20 -26.89 -7.34
C LYS A 247 36.08 -27.00 -6.08
N GLN A 248 35.85 -26.20 -5.05
CA GLN A 248 36.64 -26.25 -3.82
C GLN A 248 36.12 -27.37 -2.90
N GLU A 249 36.85 -28.48 -2.82
CA GLU A 249 36.41 -29.69 -2.12
C GLU A 249 36.25 -29.51 -0.60
N ASP A 250 36.96 -28.54 -0.01
CA ASP A 250 36.88 -28.24 1.41
C ASP A 250 35.49 -27.75 1.83
N ILE A 251 34.71 -27.15 0.92
CA ILE A 251 33.31 -26.76 1.14
C ILE A 251 32.45 -27.95 1.56
N CYS A 252 32.73 -29.13 1.01
CA CYS A 252 31.97 -30.34 1.34
C CYS A 252 32.04 -30.67 2.84
N ASN A 253 33.09 -30.22 3.54
CA ASN A 253 33.21 -30.45 4.97
C ASN A 253 32.30 -29.57 5.82
N SER A 254 31.85 -28.45 5.26
CA SER A 254 30.99 -27.44 5.90
C SER A 254 29.50 -27.78 5.84
N MET A 255 29.14 -28.79 5.03
CA MET A 255 27.79 -29.34 4.99
C MET A 255 27.51 -30.14 6.26
N GLU A 256 26.35 -29.89 6.87
CA GLU A 256 25.93 -30.54 8.11
C GLU A 256 25.15 -31.83 7.84
N LEU A 257 24.33 -31.83 6.79
CA LEU A 257 23.52 -32.96 6.38
C LEU A 257 24.40 -34.04 5.73
N PRO A 258 24.43 -35.27 6.30
CA PRO A 258 25.32 -36.33 5.82
C PRO A 258 25.13 -36.70 4.36
N GLN A 259 23.90 -36.57 3.83
CA GLN A 259 23.64 -36.80 2.41
C GLN A 259 24.38 -35.77 1.55
N TYR A 260 24.12 -34.47 1.70
CA TYR A 260 24.77 -33.42 0.91
C TYR A 260 26.29 -33.52 0.99
N LYS A 261 26.83 -33.71 2.20
CA LYS A 261 28.27 -33.93 2.43
C LYS A 261 28.82 -35.12 1.66
N ARG A 262 28.18 -36.29 1.77
CA ARG A 262 28.59 -37.51 1.05
C ARG A 262 28.54 -37.29 -0.46
N HIS A 263 27.49 -36.62 -0.95
CA HIS A 263 27.32 -36.32 -2.36
C HIS A 263 28.39 -35.37 -2.88
N CYS A 264 28.65 -34.26 -2.18
CA CYS A 264 29.71 -33.32 -2.51
C CYS A 264 31.08 -34.02 -2.58
N LEU A 265 31.42 -34.80 -1.56
CA LEU A 265 32.68 -35.56 -1.52
C LEU A 265 32.77 -36.58 -2.66
N LYS A 266 31.68 -37.32 -2.92
CA LYS A 266 31.64 -38.25 -4.05
C LYS A 266 31.77 -37.50 -5.37
N PHE A 267 31.14 -36.34 -5.52
CA PHE A 267 31.21 -35.53 -6.73
C PHE A 267 32.61 -34.97 -7.01
N SER A 268 33.35 -34.64 -5.95
CA SER A 268 34.73 -34.18 -6.07
C SER A 268 35.69 -35.28 -6.54
N THR A 269 35.47 -36.52 -6.09
CA THR A 269 36.41 -37.63 -6.25
C THR A 269 36.02 -38.65 -7.32
N SER A 270 34.75 -38.70 -7.72
CA SER A 270 34.24 -39.75 -8.61
C SER A 270 34.59 -39.54 -10.07
N THR A 271 34.83 -40.66 -10.72
CA THR A 271 34.85 -40.76 -12.19
C THR A 271 33.44 -40.57 -12.77
N PRO A 272 33.31 -40.23 -14.06
CA PRO A 272 31.99 -40.09 -14.70
C PRO A 272 31.11 -41.32 -14.55
N ASP A 273 31.68 -42.52 -14.68
CA ASP A 273 30.93 -43.77 -14.57
C ASP A 273 30.34 -43.94 -13.15
N GLU A 274 31.13 -43.59 -12.13
CA GLU A 274 30.71 -43.61 -10.73
C GLU A 274 29.65 -42.54 -10.44
N LEU A 275 29.77 -41.37 -11.08
CA LEU A 275 28.76 -40.32 -11.01
C LEU A 275 27.46 -40.76 -11.65
N LEU A 276 27.52 -41.37 -12.83
CA LEU A 276 26.34 -41.79 -13.58
C LEU A 276 25.59 -42.93 -12.87
N SER A 277 26.32 -43.81 -12.16
CA SER A 277 25.70 -44.81 -11.28
C SER A 277 24.96 -44.20 -10.08
N LEU A 278 25.16 -42.92 -9.75
CA LEU A 278 24.36 -42.27 -8.70
C LEU A 278 22.90 -42.11 -9.12
N CYS A 279 22.62 -41.93 -10.41
CA CYS A 279 21.25 -41.80 -10.90
C CYS A 279 20.45 -43.12 -10.85
N ASP A 280 21.13 -44.26 -10.63
CA ASP A 280 20.47 -45.57 -10.47
C ASP A 280 19.82 -45.74 -9.09
N ASP A 281 20.30 -44.99 -8.10
CA ASP A 281 19.80 -44.99 -6.72
C ASP A 281 18.81 -43.83 -6.52
N PRO A 282 17.52 -44.11 -6.24
CA PRO A 282 16.51 -43.10 -5.99
C PRO A 282 16.89 -42.11 -4.89
N GLU A 283 17.70 -42.56 -3.91
CA GLU A 283 18.14 -41.71 -2.80
C GLU A 283 19.25 -40.72 -3.18
N ASN A 284 19.81 -40.83 -4.37
CA ASN A 284 20.93 -39.99 -4.81
C ASN A 284 20.51 -39.03 -5.94
N SER A 285 19.45 -39.37 -6.65
CA SER A 285 18.94 -38.65 -7.82
C SER A 285 18.23 -37.34 -7.50
N TYR A 286 17.58 -37.20 -6.35
CA TYR A 286 16.82 -35.97 -6.03
C TYR A 286 17.72 -34.73 -5.91
N LEU A 287 18.98 -34.92 -5.54
CA LEU A 287 19.96 -33.83 -5.41
C LEU A 287 20.31 -33.17 -6.75
N PHE A 288 20.15 -33.90 -7.85
CA PHE A 288 20.34 -33.38 -9.20
C PHE A 288 19.10 -32.69 -9.74
N LEU A 289 17.95 -32.86 -9.10
CA LEU A 289 16.69 -32.29 -9.58
C LEU A 289 16.34 -30.96 -8.89
N GLY A 290 17.13 -30.56 -7.89
CA GLY A 290 16.91 -29.32 -7.13
C GLY A 290 15.60 -29.30 -6.35
N ASN A 291 14.95 -30.45 -6.13
CA ASN A 291 13.67 -30.55 -5.44
C ASN A 291 13.87 -31.00 -3.99
N SER A 292 13.04 -30.46 -3.09
CA SER A 292 12.99 -30.88 -1.69
C SER A 292 12.63 -32.37 -1.59
N LYS A 293 13.16 -33.04 -0.57
CA LYS A 293 12.91 -34.47 -0.33
C LYS A 293 11.44 -34.77 -0.02
N GLU A 294 10.65 -33.79 0.40
CA GLU A 294 9.25 -33.95 0.83
C GLU A 294 8.27 -34.06 -0.36
N ASP A 295 8.64 -33.54 -1.53
CA ASP A 295 7.76 -33.55 -2.72
C ASP A 295 7.84 -34.84 -3.53
N VAL A 296 8.85 -35.68 -3.29
CA VAL A 296 9.10 -36.91 -4.06
C VAL A 296 8.76 -38.14 -3.24
N ASN A 297 7.58 -38.70 -3.48
CA ASN A 297 7.22 -40.00 -2.93
C ASN A 297 8.14 -41.08 -3.51
N ILE A 298 9.08 -41.60 -2.71
CA ILE A 298 10.10 -42.60 -3.11
C ILE A 298 9.46 -43.84 -3.75
N SER A 299 8.22 -44.19 -3.36
CA SER A 299 7.47 -45.29 -3.97
C SER A 299 7.00 -45.04 -5.41
N SER A 300 7.15 -43.79 -5.90
CA SER A 300 6.77 -43.34 -7.24
C SER A 300 7.96 -42.85 -8.08
N TYR A 301 9.20 -43.05 -7.62
CA TYR A 301 10.40 -42.67 -8.35
C TYR A 301 10.38 -43.29 -9.75
N SER A 302 10.19 -42.42 -10.75
CA SER A 302 9.82 -42.84 -12.08
C SER A 302 11.04 -42.90 -12.99
N ASP A 303 10.94 -43.66 -14.08
CA ASP A 303 11.97 -43.65 -15.13
C ASP A 303 12.21 -42.23 -15.70
N SER A 304 11.24 -41.32 -15.53
CA SER A 304 11.39 -39.90 -15.89
C SER A 304 12.40 -39.19 -14.99
N ASP A 305 12.34 -39.41 -13.67
CA ASP A 305 13.22 -38.74 -12.71
C ASP A 305 14.67 -39.22 -12.86
N LYS A 306 14.85 -40.53 -13.13
CA LYS A 306 16.15 -41.07 -13.56
C LYS A 306 16.65 -40.36 -14.81
N GLY A 307 15.79 -40.21 -15.82
CA GLY A 307 16.14 -39.57 -17.09
C GLY A 307 16.62 -38.14 -16.91
N LEU A 308 15.98 -37.38 -16.03
CA LEU A 308 16.37 -36.01 -15.74
C LEU A 308 17.71 -35.94 -14.99
N CYS A 309 17.93 -36.81 -14.00
CA CYS A 309 19.23 -36.93 -13.31
C CYS A 309 20.36 -37.22 -14.30
N PHE A 310 20.16 -38.21 -15.19
CA PHE A 310 21.13 -38.56 -16.23
C PHE A 310 21.42 -37.38 -17.16
N PHE A 311 20.39 -36.61 -17.53
CA PHE A 311 20.55 -35.46 -18.42
C PHE A 311 21.36 -34.33 -17.77
N GLU A 312 21.02 -33.95 -16.54
CA GLU A 312 21.74 -32.92 -15.80
C GLU A 312 23.20 -33.31 -15.56
N LEU A 313 23.42 -34.56 -15.19
CA LEU A 313 24.77 -35.06 -14.95
C LEU A 313 25.62 -35.16 -16.23
N ALA A 314 25.02 -35.58 -17.34
CA ALA A 314 25.68 -35.59 -18.65
C ALA A 314 26.06 -34.17 -19.10
N SER A 315 25.16 -33.20 -18.89
CA SER A 315 25.44 -31.79 -19.14
C SER A 315 26.64 -31.32 -18.33
N TYR A 316 26.65 -31.57 -17.03
CA TYR A 316 27.76 -31.23 -16.14
C TYR A 316 29.10 -31.83 -16.60
N LEU A 317 29.11 -33.10 -16.98
CA LEU A 317 30.32 -33.78 -17.44
C LEU A 317 30.88 -33.15 -18.72
N ILE A 318 30.01 -32.72 -19.64
CA ILE A 318 30.43 -32.07 -20.89
C ILE A 318 30.96 -30.66 -20.61
N THR A 319 30.21 -29.82 -19.90
CA THR A 319 30.55 -28.39 -19.74
C THR A 319 31.69 -28.18 -18.76
N GLU A 320 31.68 -28.91 -17.64
CA GLU A 320 32.55 -28.62 -16.50
C GLU A 320 33.77 -29.52 -16.42
N LYS A 321 33.64 -30.78 -16.86
CA LYS A 321 34.73 -31.75 -16.80
C LYS A 321 35.42 -31.97 -18.16
N GLY A 322 34.92 -31.34 -19.22
CA GLY A 322 35.52 -31.37 -20.55
C GLY A 322 35.42 -32.74 -21.23
N TYR A 323 34.46 -33.57 -20.83
CA TYR A 323 34.21 -34.83 -21.53
C TYR A 323 33.66 -34.55 -22.93
N SER A 324 34.10 -35.34 -23.90
CA SER A 324 33.54 -35.23 -25.24
C SER A 324 32.10 -35.74 -25.24
N CYS A 325 31.27 -35.16 -26.11
CA CYS A 325 29.94 -35.69 -26.35
C CYS A 325 29.99 -37.18 -26.78
N GLU A 326 31.07 -37.61 -27.43
CA GLU A 326 31.29 -38.99 -27.86
C GLU A 326 31.44 -39.95 -26.66
N ASP A 327 32.22 -39.57 -25.65
CA ASP A 327 32.41 -40.36 -24.42
C ASP A 327 31.09 -40.52 -23.67
N ILE A 328 30.35 -39.41 -23.52
CA ILE A 328 29.04 -39.38 -22.86
C ILE A 328 28.04 -40.22 -23.63
N ASN A 329 28.01 -40.10 -24.96
CA ASN A 329 27.05 -40.81 -25.79
C ASN A 329 27.36 -42.32 -25.83
N SER A 330 28.64 -42.70 -25.84
CA SER A 330 29.08 -44.10 -25.68
C SER A 330 28.56 -44.68 -24.36
N PHE A 331 28.72 -43.93 -23.27
CA PHE A 331 28.20 -44.33 -21.96
C PHE A 331 26.67 -44.47 -21.96
N ILE A 332 25.94 -43.45 -22.42
CA ILE A 332 24.47 -43.47 -22.47
C ILE A 332 23.98 -44.66 -23.32
N ASN A 333 24.61 -44.93 -24.45
CA ASN A 333 24.26 -46.06 -25.32
C ASN A 333 24.60 -47.42 -24.71
N SER A 334 25.64 -47.50 -23.86
CA SER A 334 25.92 -48.72 -23.09
C SER A 334 24.81 -49.03 -22.07
N LYS A 335 24.16 -47.98 -21.56
CA LYS A 335 23.07 -48.05 -20.58
C LYS A 335 21.67 -48.07 -21.17
N SER A 336 21.49 -47.72 -22.44
CA SER A 336 20.16 -47.62 -23.07
C SER A 336 19.36 -48.92 -23.07
N ASN A 337 20.03 -50.07 -22.97
CA ASN A 337 19.37 -51.38 -22.88
C ASN A 337 18.82 -51.69 -21.48
N GLU A 338 19.22 -50.93 -20.45
CA GLU A 338 18.77 -51.08 -19.08
C GLU A 338 17.47 -50.27 -18.80
N PHE A 339 17.15 -49.29 -19.65
CA PHE A 339 15.94 -48.46 -19.49
C PHE A 339 14.78 -48.95 -20.39
N SER A 340 13.73 -49.50 -19.79
CA SER A 340 12.54 -49.96 -20.53
C SER A 340 11.43 -48.89 -20.60
N GLY A 341 10.76 -48.75 -21.76
CA GLY A 341 9.52 -47.97 -21.86
C GLY A 341 9.69 -46.45 -21.98
N SER A 342 9.25 -45.70 -20.97
CA SER A 342 9.07 -44.23 -20.95
C SER A 342 10.33 -43.44 -21.29
N PHE A 343 11.49 -43.99 -20.87
CA PHE A 343 12.81 -43.44 -21.15
C PHE A 343 13.09 -43.30 -22.65
N SER A 344 12.53 -44.15 -23.52
CA SER A 344 12.66 -44.04 -24.98
C SER A 344 12.13 -42.71 -25.53
N ASN A 345 11.10 -42.14 -24.91
CA ASN A 345 10.49 -40.88 -25.34
C ASN A 345 11.26 -39.66 -24.80
N ILE A 346 11.72 -39.71 -23.55
CA ILE A 346 12.62 -38.68 -23.01
C ILE A 346 13.94 -38.73 -23.79
N TYR A 347 14.55 -39.90 -23.95
CA TYR A 347 15.73 -40.15 -24.80
C TYR A 347 15.54 -39.66 -26.24
N LYS A 348 14.35 -39.83 -26.85
CA LYS A 348 14.04 -39.24 -28.16
C LYS A 348 13.97 -37.71 -28.12
N LEU A 349 13.43 -37.11 -27.06
CA LEU A 349 13.38 -35.66 -26.87
C LEU A 349 14.78 -35.10 -26.61
N THR A 350 15.60 -35.76 -25.79
CA THR A 350 17.02 -35.41 -25.58
C THR A 350 17.79 -35.56 -26.88
N LYS A 351 17.58 -36.64 -27.65
CA LYS A 351 18.20 -36.87 -28.96
C LYS A 351 17.68 -35.94 -30.06
N GLN A 352 16.50 -35.32 -29.91
CA GLN A 352 16.02 -34.28 -30.82
C GLN A 352 16.51 -32.89 -30.42
N GLY A 353 16.65 -32.59 -29.12
CA GLY A 353 17.19 -31.34 -28.60
C GLY A 353 18.72 -31.22 -28.69
N ILE A 354 19.44 -32.35 -28.69
CA ILE A 354 20.92 -32.39 -28.78
C ILE A 354 21.45 -32.30 -30.22
N PHE A 355 20.64 -32.57 -31.25
CA PHE A 355 21.14 -32.89 -32.61
C PHE A 355 20.57 -32.02 -33.75
N ASP A 356 19.91 -30.87 -33.51
CA ASP A 356 19.26 -30.08 -34.59
C ASP A 356 19.84 -28.67 -34.82
N LYS A 357 20.99 -28.65 -35.52
CA LYS A 357 21.62 -27.55 -36.28
C LYS A 357 21.62 -26.13 -35.67
N GLY A 358 22.65 -25.84 -34.88
CA GLY A 358 23.67 -24.84 -35.23
C GLY A 358 23.83 -23.64 -34.28
N LYS A 359 25.06 -23.49 -33.75
CA LYS A 359 25.59 -22.47 -32.81
C LYS A 359 24.79 -22.30 -31.50
N PRO A 360 25.45 -22.24 -30.34
CA PRO A 360 24.79 -22.16 -29.05
C PRO A 360 23.92 -20.90 -28.97
N LYS A 361 22.61 -21.09 -28.86
CA LYS A 361 21.65 -20.04 -28.51
C LYS A 361 20.92 -20.47 -27.25
N TYR A 362 21.05 -19.65 -26.21
CA TYR A 362 20.13 -19.69 -25.08
C TYR A 362 18.73 -19.34 -25.60
N LEU A 363 17.81 -20.29 -25.59
CA LEU A 363 16.39 -20.01 -25.79
C LEU A 363 15.86 -19.48 -24.45
N ASN A 364 15.75 -18.15 -24.33
CA ASN A 364 15.05 -17.50 -23.23
C ASN A 364 13.54 -17.78 -23.36
N ASN A 365 13.11 -18.95 -22.88
CA ASN A 365 11.72 -19.24 -22.61
C ASN A 365 11.66 -19.94 -21.23
N PRO A 366 11.05 -19.30 -20.21
CA PRO A 366 11.03 -19.82 -18.83
C PRO A 366 10.28 -21.15 -18.67
N ASN A 367 9.57 -21.63 -19.71
CA ASN A 367 8.75 -22.85 -19.66
C ASN A 367 9.31 -24.02 -20.50
N THR A 368 10.56 -23.97 -20.96
CA THR A 368 11.20 -25.08 -21.71
C THR A 368 12.52 -25.49 -21.06
N MET A 369 12.71 -26.80 -20.83
CA MET A 369 14.00 -27.38 -20.41
C MET A 369 15.13 -26.88 -21.30
N LYS A 370 16.26 -26.50 -20.69
CA LYS A 370 17.48 -26.11 -21.41
C LYS A 370 18.04 -27.34 -22.12
N PHE A 371 18.13 -27.30 -23.45
CA PHE A 371 18.77 -28.36 -24.24
C PHE A 371 20.22 -27.98 -24.56
N PHE A 372 21.14 -28.95 -24.46
CA PHE A 372 22.52 -28.84 -24.91
C PHE A 372 22.61 -29.41 -26.33
N GLU A 373 23.19 -28.70 -27.30
CA GLU A 373 23.54 -29.30 -28.60
C GLU A 373 25.00 -29.75 -28.63
N CYS A 374 25.24 -30.95 -29.15
CA CYS A 374 26.57 -31.49 -29.40
C CYS A 374 26.89 -31.38 -30.89
N ASP A 375 27.89 -30.58 -31.25
CA ASP A 375 28.32 -30.41 -32.64
C ASP A 375 29.29 -31.53 -33.02
N PHE A 376 28.85 -32.43 -33.91
CA PHE A 376 29.68 -33.48 -34.50
C PHE A 376 30.09 -33.02 -35.90
N SER A 377 31.10 -32.15 -35.98
CA SER A 377 31.69 -31.69 -37.24
C SER A 377 32.79 -32.61 -37.74
#